data_AF-A0A7S1WUL8-F1
#
_entry.id   AF-A0A7S1WUL8-F1
#
_cell.length_a   1.000
_cell.length_b   1.000
_cell.length_c   1.000
_cell.angle_alpha   90.00
_cell.angle_beta   90.00
_cell.angle_gamma   90.00
#
_symmetry.space_group_name_H-M   'P 1'
#
loop_
_entity.id
_entity.type
_entity.pdbx_description
1 polymer ?
#
loop_
_entity_poly.entity_id
_entity_poly.type
_entity_poly.pdbx_seq_one_letter_code
_entity_poly.pdbx_strand_id
1 'polypeptide(L)'
;GWGRCPQPRPPSMEQRERGPVDHVRHHRAKAEVHTERDRLLKRANKTVDVKKFLPSDGKDRARAFLITLALVVPGMIGYLVMMLMWFFVYRSSLTNTAVAFIALVITSVLCAVLSTKKAMGKDRPWLWWIGAINLVGTVVALVIGFFLYFRFLCYYWKYNEMRTYTNVAAAQDGSAFKDGNMILFTQDTKLDPQRSVGFKSKWTGESYCAAPIVDSTMSNGADISYWAIGTDCCGPRAEFHCDDAGDWSTRSALIVLEPQDVVRPAMKWAVRGASYPHYKEAIKLQEATYYTKAARHATLVYWTRDPIAKKDEFYNKAKNICVWLSVVYVVLIVGFTYWVAWRLIPKQRREGVIRTT
;
A
#
# COMPACT_ATOMS: atom_id res chain seq x y z
N GLY A 1 -29.15 35.67 103.41
CA GLY A 1 -28.00 35.41 104.30
C GLY A 1 -26.79 35.07 103.45
N TRP A 2 -25.60 35.51 103.91
CA TRP A 2 -24.24 35.18 103.45
C TRP A 2 -23.88 35.66 102.02
N GLY A 3 -22.77 36.33 101.71
CA GLY A 3 -21.57 36.72 102.45
C GLY A 3 -20.33 36.68 101.52
N ARG A 4 -19.84 37.87 101.11
CA ARG A 4 -18.50 38.27 100.57
C ARG A 4 -17.72 37.42 99.52
N CYS A 5 -17.29 38.09 98.45
CA CYS A 5 -15.87 38.22 98.04
C CYS A 5 -15.69 39.40 97.03
N PRO A 6 -14.63 40.24 97.13
CA PRO A 6 -14.43 41.40 96.26
C PRO A 6 -13.46 41.13 95.09
N GLN A 7 -13.68 41.78 93.95
CA GLN A 7 -12.79 41.73 92.77
C GLN A 7 -11.75 42.88 92.76
N PRO A 8 -10.60 42.71 92.07
CA PRO A 8 -9.52 43.70 92.03
C PRO A 8 -9.78 44.85 91.04
N ARG A 9 -9.24 46.03 91.37
CA ARG A 9 -9.27 47.24 90.53
C ARG A 9 -8.32 47.12 89.32
N PRO A 10 -8.64 47.71 88.17
CA PRO A 10 -7.69 47.87 87.07
C PRO A 10 -6.66 48.97 87.37
N PRO A 11 -5.40 48.85 86.92
CA PRO A 11 -4.43 49.94 86.99
C PRO A 11 -4.75 51.03 85.96
N SER A 12 -4.54 52.27 86.39
CA SER A 12 -4.64 53.51 85.62
C SER A 12 -3.68 53.55 84.43
N MET A 13 -4.16 54.10 83.32
CA MET A 13 -3.34 54.43 82.15
C MET A 13 -2.20 55.38 82.54
N GLU A 14 -0.98 54.87 82.50
CA GLU A 14 0.24 55.66 82.54
C GLU A 14 0.56 56.13 81.13
N GLN A 15 0.52 57.45 80.92
CA GLN A 15 0.89 58.11 79.68
C GLN A 15 2.36 57.87 79.39
N ARG A 16 2.64 56.94 78.47
CA ARG A 16 3.99 56.70 77.98
C ARG A 16 4.40 57.84 77.04
N GLU A 17 5.34 58.64 77.49
CA GLU A 17 5.99 59.72 76.73
C GLU A 17 6.48 59.19 75.37
N ARG A 18 6.07 59.87 74.29
CA ARG A 18 6.56 59.61 72.93
C ARG A 18 7.98 60.15 72.79
N GLY A 19 8.96 59.27 72.89
CA GLY A 19 10.34 59.57 72.58
C GLY A 19 10.57 59.82 71.07
N PRO A 20 11.72 60.40 70.68
CA PRO A 20 12.03 60.83 69.30
C PRO A 20 12.25 59.68 68.30
N VAL A 21 12.01 58.44 68.71
CA VAL A 21 12.24 57.21 67.93
C VAL A 21 11.12 56.95 66.91
N ASP A 22 9.95 57.57 67.06
CA ASP A 22 8.80 57.34 66.19
C ASP A 22 8.97 57.92 64.79
N HIS A 23 9.68 59.05 64.63
CA HIS A 23 9.86 59.65 63.31
C HIS A 23 10.75 58.79 62.40
N VAL A 24 11.81 58.19 62.96
CA VAL A 24 12.73 57.33 62.21
C VAL A 24 12.03 56.02 61.77
N ARG A 25 11.18 55.44 62.63
CA ARG A 25 10.36 54.28 62.27
C ARG A 25 9.35 54.61 61.18
N HIS A 26 8.70 55.77 61.25
CA HIS A 26 7.76 56.21 60.24
C HIS A 26 8.42 56.44 58.86
N HIS A 27 9.64 56.99 58.83
CA HIS A 27 10.39 57.15 57.59
C HIS A 27 10.84 55.82 57.01
N ARG A 28 11.27 54.86 57.84
CA ARG A 28 11.66 53.52 57.38
C ARG A 28 10.46 52.75 56.82
N ALA A 29 9.32 52.80 57.50
CA ALA A 29 8.08 52.19 57.03
C ALA A 29 7.58 52.82 55.71
N LYS A 30 7.67 54.15 55.55
CA LYS A 30 7.34 54.81 54.28
C LYS A 30 8.29 54.41 53.14
N ALA A 31 9.58 54.24 53.42
CA ALA A 31 10.56 53.79 52.43
C ALA A 31 10.36 52.32 52.02
N GLU A 32 10.01 51.45 52.96
CA GLU A 32 9.66 50.05 52.69
C GLU A 32 8.38 49.94 51.86
N VAL A 33 7.34 50.72 52.20
CA VAL A 33 6.10 50.76 51.41
C VAL A 33 6.35 51.29 50.00
N HIS A 34 7.17 52.33 49.83
CA HIS A 34 7.51 52.85 48.50
C HIS A 34 8.28 51.84 47.65
N THR A 35 9.26 51.14 48.24
CA THR A 35 10.05 50.13 47.53
C THR A 35 9.23 48.89 47.15
N GLU A 36 8.27 48.46 47.98
CA GLU A 36 7.33 47.41 47.61
C GLU A 36 6.32 47.86 46.54
N ARG A 37 5.79 49.08 46.64
CA ARG A 37 4.87 49.63 45.63
C ARG A 37 5.56 49.73 44.27
N ASP A 38 6.82 50.13 44.23
CA ASP A 38 7.62 50.18 43.00
C ASP A 38 7.88 48.79 42.40
N ARG A 39 8.10 47.77 43.24
CA ARG A 39 8.24 46.39 42.75
C ARG A 39 6.95 45.85 42.16
N LEU A 40 5.80 46.20 42.76
CA LEU A 40 4.48 45.83 42.26
C LEU A 40 4.14 46.58 40.97
N LEU A 41 4.44 47.87 40.89
CA LEU A 41 4.25 48.67 39.67
C LEU A 41 5.19 48.23 38.54
N LYS A 42 6.45 47.85 38.84
CA LYS A 42 7.36 47.23 37.87
C LYS A 42 6.84 45.90 37.33
N ARG A 43 6.16 45.09 38.16
CA ARG A 43 5.54 43.83 37.73
C ARG A 43 4.22 44.06 36.99
N ALA A 44 3.42 45.04 37.40
CA ALA A 44 2.16 45.39 36.75
C ALA A 44 2.37 46.03 35.37
N ASN A 45 3.44 46.81 35.20
CA ASN A 45 3.80 47.42 33.92
C ASN A 45 4.55 46.46 32.98
N LYS A 46 4.80 45.22 33.42
CA LYS A 46 5.27 44.15 32.55
C LYS A 46 4.03 43.63 31.82
N THR A 47 3.71 44.25 30.69
CA THR A 47 2.64 43.83 29.79
C THR A 47 2.72 42.33 29.55
N VAL A 48 1.82 41.58 30.17
CA VAL A 48 1.67 40.15 29.95
C VAL A 48 1.12 40.03 28.54
N ASP A 49 1.99 39.67 27.60
CA ASP A 49 1.65 39.56 26.19
C ASP A 49 0.64 38.41 26.02
N VAL A 50 -0.65 38.73 26.08
CA VAL A 50 -1.77 37.78 26.03
C VAL A 50 -1.72 36.94 24.73
N LYS A 51 -1.06 37.45 23.68
CA LYS A 51 -0.79 36.71 22.44
C LYS A 51 0.09 35.46 22.63
N LYS A 52 0.91 35.39 23.69
CA LYS A 52 1.62 34.16 24.08
C LYS A 52 0.70 33.10 24.69
N PHE A 53 -0.48 33.49 25.17
CA PHE A 53 -1.44 32.60 25.82
C PHE A 53 -2.62 32.19 24.93
N LEU A 54 -2.79 32.85 23.79
CA LEU A 54 -3.74 32.43 22.75
C LEU A 54 -3.20 31.16 22.06
N PRO A 55 -4.04 30.13 21.83
CA PRO A 55 -3.61 28.88 21.23
C PRO A 55 -3.13 29.16 19.81
N SER A 56 -1.82 29.01 19.60
CA SER A 56 -1.18 29.06 18.29
C SER A 56 -1.41 27.76 17.50
N ASP A 57 -2.65 27.27 17.51
CA ASP A 57 -3.05 25.95 16.97
C ASP A 57 -2.66 25.83 15.47
N GLY A 58 -2.72 26.94 14.72
CA GLY A 58 -2.26 27.00 13.33
C GLY A 58 -0.75 26.78 13.13
N LYS A 59 0.11 27.35 13.98
CA LYS A 59 1.58 27.17 13.83
C LYS A 59 2.02 25.79 14.28
N ASP A 60 1.36 25.20 15.27
CA ASP A 60 1.68 23.86 15.73
C ASP A 60 1.23 22.79 14.72
N ARG A 61 0.06 22.98 14.08
CA ARG A 61 -0.37 22.16 12.93
C ARG A 61 0.59 22.28 11.73
N ALA A 62 1.03 23.49 11.40
CA ALA A 62 2.00 23.70 10.32
C ALA A 62 3.35 23.02 10.61
N ARG A 63 3.84 23.09 11.85
CA ARG A 63 5.06 22.39 12.28
C ARG A 63 4.90 20.86 12.21
N ALA A 64 3.77 20.32 12.67
CA ALA A 64 3.46 18.90 12.57
C ALA A 64 3.48 18.43 11.11
N PHE A 65 2.85 19.20 10.21
CA PHE A 65 2.81 18.90 8.79
C PHE A 65 4.20 18.93 8.15
N LEU A 66 5.02 19.94 8.43
CA LEU A 66 6.39 20.04 7.91
C LEU A 66 7.28 18.88 8.37
N ILE A 67 7.18 18.48 9.65
CA ILE A 67 7.90 17.33 10.18
C ILE A 67 7.44 16.04 9.51
N THR A 68 6.13 15.89 9.31
CA THR A 68 5.53 14.73 8.62
C THR A 68 6.09 14.61 7.20
N LEU A 69 6.05 15.69 6.42
CA LEU A 69 6.58 15.73 5.06
C LEU A 69 8.07 15.39 5.01
N ALA A 70 8.87 15.97 5.92
CA ALA A 70 10.32 15.73 6.00
C ALA A 70 10.69 14.28 6.35
N LEU A 71 9.81 13.56 7.06
CA LEU A 71 10.02 12.14 7.39
C LEU A 71 9.52 11.21 6.29
N VAL A 72 8.35 11.50 5.72
CA VAL A 72 7.71 10.63 4.74
C VAL A 72 8.45 10.65 3.40
N VAL A 73 8.82 11.82 2.88
CA VAL A 73 9.42 11.93 1.53
C VAL A 73 10.69 11.08 1.39
N PRO A 74 11.69 11.17 2.29
CA PRO A 74 12.87 10.32 2.21
C PRO A 74 12.57 8.85 2.52
N GLY A 75 11.65 8.58 3.46
CA GLY A 75 11.25 7.21 3.83
C GLY A 75 10.52 6.46 2.70
N MET A 76 9.86 7.17 1.79
CA MET A 76 9.15 6.57 0.65
C MET A 76 10.07 6.15 -0.49
N ILE A 77 11.32 6.62 -0.53
CA ILE A 77 12.27 6.32 -1.61
C ILE A 77 12.47 4.81 -1.75
N GLY A 78 12.67 4.09 -0.64
CA GLY A 78 12.86 2.64 -0.68
C GLY A 78 11.66 1.87 -1.21
N TYR A 79 10.43 2.33 -0.92
CA TYR A 79 9.21 1.75 -1.48
C TYR A 79 9.14 1.97 -2.99
N LEU A 80 9.33 3.21 -3.44
CA LEU A 80 9.22 3.59 -4.85
C LEU A 80 10.31 2.91 -5.70
N VAL A 81 11.55 2.91 -5.24
CA VAL A 81 12.67 2.26 -5.95
C VAL A 81 12.41 0.77 -6.10
N MET A 82 11.98 0.08 -5.04
CA MET A 82 11.67 -1.35 -5.13
C MET A 82 10.49 -1.63 -6.07
N MET A 83 9.44 -0.81 -6.05
CA MET A 83 8.33 -0.95 -6.99
C MET A 83 8.77 -0.77 -8.44
N LEU A 84 9.54 0.28 -8.74
CA LEU A 84 10.05 0.51 -10.09
C LEU A 84 10.98 -0.63 -10.56
N MET A 85 11.79 -1.18 -9.65
CA MET A 85 12.65 -2.32 -9.95
C MET A 85 11.85 -3.55 -10.41
N TRP A 86 10.69 -3.82 -9.79
CA TRP A 86 9.81 -4.92 -10.22
C TRP A 86 9.24 -4.72 -11.62
N PHE A 87 8.89 -3.49 -12.00
CA PHE A 87 8.32 -3.20 -13.32
C PHE A 87 9.34 -3.25 -14.44
N PHE A 88 10.57 -2.73 -14.21
CA PHE A 88 11.53 -2.50 -15.28
C PHE A 88 12.77 -3.40 -15.24
N VAL A 89 13.29 -3.72 -14.06
CA VAL A 89 14.64 -4.29 -13.89
C VAL A 89 14.60 -5.78 -13.56
N TYR A 90 13.57 -6.25 -12.85
CA TYR A 90 13.47 -7.65 -12.42
C TYR A 90 13.51 -8.64 -13.59
N ARG A 91 12.90 -8.27 -14.74
CA ARG A 91 12.93 -9.07 -15.96
C ARG A 91 14.36 -9.33 -16.44
N SER A 92 15.15 -8.27 -16.57
CA SER A 92 16.49 -8.34 -17.16
C SER A 92 17.49 -8.98 -16.19
N SER A 93 17.45 -8.61 -14.91
CA SER A 93 18.47 -9.00 -13.95
C SER A 93 17.90 -9.13 -12.54
N LEU A 94 17.78 -10.38 -12.09
CA LEU A 94 17.47 -10.69 -10.69
C LEU A 94 18.58 -10.16 -9.77
N THR A 95 19.84 -10.25 -10.20
CA THR A 95 21.00 -9.75 -9.46
C THR A 95 20.89 -8.26 -9.17
N ASN A 96 20.49 -7.44 -10.15
CA ASN A 96 20.35 -5.99 -9.97
C ASN A 96 19.24 -5.67 -8.97
N THR A 97 18.12 -6.40 -9.01
CA THR A 97 17.04 -6.22 -8.04
C THR A 97 17.43 -6.64 -6.63
N ALA A 98 18.21 -7.72 -6.48
CA ALA A 98 18.73 -8.16 -5.19
C ALA A 98 19.75 -7.16 -4.61
N VAL A 99 20.67 -6.65 -5.46
CA VAL A 99 21.65 -5.64 -5.06
C VAL A 99 20.95 -4.34 -4.63
N ALA A 100 19.93 -3.89 -5.37
CA ALA A 100 19.14 -2.71 -5.01
C ALA A 100 18.43 -2.90 -3.65
N PHE A 101 17.82 -4.07 -3.42
CA PHE A 101 17.21 -4.40 -2.13
C PHE A 101 18.22 -4.35 -0.98
N ILE A 102 19.37 -5.00 -1.14
CA ILE A 102 20.44 -5.00 -0.13
C ILE A 102 20.95 -3.58 0.12
N ALA A 103 21.16 -2.78 -0.92
CA ALA A 103 21.59 -1.38 -0.79
C ALA A 103 20.58 -0.53 -0.01
N LEU A 104 19.27 -0.72 -0.23
CA LEU A 104 18.22 -0.02 0.51
C LEU A 104 18.16 -0.46 1.98
N VAL A 105 18.34 -1.75 2.26
CA VAL A 105 18.43 -2.28 3.64
C VAL A 105 19.67 -1.71 4.34
N ILE A 106 20.85 -1.73 3.70
CA ILE A 106 22.07 -1.12 4.26
C ILE A 106 21.84 0.36 4.55
N THR A 107 21.22 1.10 3.62
CA THR A 107 20.88 2.51 3.83
C THR A 107 19.99 2.70 5.07
N SER A 108 19.00 1.83 5.27
CA SER A 108 18.13 1.89 6.46
C SER A 108 18.88 1.63 7.77
N VAL A 109 19.81 0.67 7.77
CA VAL A 109 20.65 0.33 8.92
C VAL A 109 21.62 1.47 9.23
N LEU A 110 22.22 2.08 8.20
CA LEU A 110 23.08 3.25 8.35
C LEU A 110 22.32 4.43 8.97
N CYS A 111 21.09 4.72 8.53
CA CYS A 111 20.25 5.73 9.16
C CYS A 111 19.97 5.44 10.64
N ALA A 112 19.76 4.17 11.01
CA ALA A 112 19.56 3.76 12.40
C ALA A 112 20.84 3.92 13.24
N VAL A 113 22.01 3.50 12.74
CA VAL A 113 23.30 3.64 13.44
C VAL A 113 23.66 5.11 13.65
N LEU A 114 23.53 5.94 12.61
CA LEU A 114 23.80 7.38 12.65
C LEU A 114 22.83 8.16 13.54
N SER A 115 21.69 7.55 13.93
CA SER A 115 20.77 8.17 14.88
C SER A 115 21.31 8.18 16.32
N THR A 116 22.24 7.27 16.63
CA THR A 116 22.74 7.07 17.99
C THR A 116 23.86 8.07 18.34
N LYS A 117 23.86 8.55 19.59
CA LYS A 117 24.98 9.33 20.19
C LYS A 117 26.36 8.73 19.92
N LYS A 118 26.48 7.40 19.89
CA LYS A 118 27.76 6.69 19.73
C LYS A 118 28.44 6.99 18.40
N ALA A 119 27.67 7.22 17.34
CA ALA A 119 28.21 7.44 15.99
C ALA A 119 28.50 8.93 15.68
N MET A 120 27.66 9.85 16.17
CA MET A 120 27.69 11.27 15.76
C MET A 120 27.79 12.26 16.94
N GLY A 121 27.98 11.78 18.17
CA GLY A 121 28.09 12.61 19.38
C GLY A 121 26.79 13.28 19.83
N LYS A 122 25.73 13.28 19.01
CA LYS A 122 24.41 13.87 19.31
C LYS A 122 23.28 12.93 18.86
N ASP A 123 22.29 12.75 19.73
CA ASP A 123 21.10 11.96 19.39
C ASP A 123 20.27 12.69 18.34
N ARG A 124 19.97 12.00 17.24
CA ARG A 124 19.12 12.49 16.14
C ARG A 124 17.97 11.52 15.90
N PRO A 125 16.92 11.54 16.75
CA PRO A 125 15.85 10.54 16.71
C PRO A 125 15.06 10.52 15.38
N TRP A 126 15.07 11.61 14.62
CA TRP A 126 14.41 11.68 13.31
C TRP A 126 15.05 10.76 12.25
N LEU A 127 16.36 10.52 12.31
CA LEU A 127 17.06 9.62 11.38
C LEU A 127 16.65 8.17 11.59
N TRP A 128 16.38 7.78 12.84
CA TRP A 128 15.88 6.45 13.17
C TRP A 128 14.51 6.21 12.51
N TRP A 129 13.60 7.19 12.59
CA TRP A 129 12.29 7.11 11.97
C TRP A 129 12.37 7.00 10.44
N ILE A 130 13.25 7.77 9.78
CA ILE A 130 13.45 7.65 8.32
C ILE A 130 13.96 6.26 7.96
N GLY A 131 14.97 5.76 8.68
CA GLY A 131 15.51 4.41 8.45
C GLY A 131 14.44 3.33 8.62
N ALA A 132 13.62 3.42 9.68
CA ALA A 132 12.54 2.48 9.95
C ALA A 132 11.45 2.51 8.87
N ILE A 133 10.98 3.70 8.47
CA ILE A 133 9.97 3.86 7.41
C ILE A 133 10.51 3.33 6.08
N ASN A 134 11.77 3.64 5.75
CA ASN A 134 12.41 3.14 4.53
C ASN A 134 12.49 1.61 4.52
N LEU A 135 12.92 0.99 5.62
CA LEU A 135 13.00 -0.47 5.74
C LEU A 135 11.62 -1.13 5.57
N VAL A 136 10.61 -0.62 6.29
CA VAL A 136 9.24 -1.13 6.18
C VAL A 136 8.73 -0.98 4.75
N GLY A 137 8.96 0.18 4.12
CA GLY A 137 8.56 0.41 2.73
C GLY A 137 9.24 -0.49 1.72
N THR A 138 10.53 -0.74 1.88
CA THR A 138 11.28 -1.67 1.03
C THR A 138 10.74 -3.11 1.16
N VAL A 139 10.43 -3.57 2.38
CA VAL A 139 9.87 -4.92 2.61
C VAL A 139 8.45 -5.03 2.05
N VAL A 140 7.60 -4.04 2.31
CA VAL A 140 6.22 -4.03 1.79
C VAL A 140 6.22 -4.01 0.26
N ALA A 141 7.08 -3.18 -0.36
CA ALA A 141 7.24 -3.15 -1.81
C ALA A 141 7.78 -4.46 -2.38
N LEU A 142 8.68 -5.14 -1.67
CA LEU A 142 9.20 -6.45 -2.08
C LEU A 142 8.07 -7.48 -2.16
N VAL A 143 7.23 -7.57 -1.13
CA VAL A 143 6.13 -8.54 -1.07
C VAL A 143 5.05 -8.22 -2.10
N ILE A 144 4.57 -6.98 -2.15
CA ILE A 144 3.53 -6.58 -3.10
C ILE A 144 4.04 -6.73 -4.54
N GLY A 145 5.25 -6.26 -4.82
CA GLY A 145 5.86 -6.36 -6.15
C GLY A 145 6.06 -7.80 -6.59
N PHE A 146 6.42 -8.71 -5.68
CA PHE A 146 6.48 -10.15 -5.95
C PHE A 146 5.14 -10.69 -6.46
N PHE A 147 4.05 -10.45 -5.74
CA PHE A 147 2.72 -10.94 -6.14
C PHE A 147 2.24 -10.32 -7.45
N LEU A 148 2.45 -9.00 -7.63
CA LEU A 148 2.09 -8.31 -8.88
C LEU A 148 2.87 -8.85 -10.08
N TYR A 149 4.17 -9.14 -9.88
CA TYR A 149 5.01 -9.64 -10.94
C TYR A 149 4.59 -11.03 -11.40
N PHE A 150 4.47 -11.98 -10.48
CA PHE A 150 4.16 -13.38 -10.79
C PHE A 150 2.71 -13.61 -11.20
N ARG A 151 1.78 -12.73 -10.81
CA ARG A 151 0.38 -12.84 -11.22
C ARG A 151 0.10 -12.19 -12.58
N PHE A 152 0.77 -11.07 -12.91
CA PHE A 152 0.40 -10.25 -14.06
C PHE A 152 1.58 -9.86 -14.97
N LEU A 153 2.64 -9.24 -14.43
CA LEU A 153 3.70 -8.67 -15.27
C LEU A 153 4.48 -9.73 -16.04
N CYS A 154 4.72 -10.90 -15.45
CA CYS A 154 5.46 -11.98 -16.12
C CYS A 154 4.74 -12.43 -17.40
N TYR A 155 3.41 -12.53 -17.38
CA TYR A 155 2.60 -12.88 -18.55
C TYR A 155 2.69 -11.81 -19.63
N TYR A 156 2.53 -10.53 -19.27
CA TYR A 156 2.65 -9.42 -20.22
C TYR A 156 4.00 -9.41 -20.94
N TRP A 157 5.09 -9.56 -20.18
CA TRP A 157 6.43 -9.59 -20.76
C TRP A 157 6.67 -10.81 -21.63
N LYS A 158 6.18 -11.98 -21.20
CA LYS A 158 6.29 -13.20 -21.99
C LYS A 158 5.51 -13.10 -23.29
N TYR A 159 4.30 -12.53 -23.26
CA TYR A 159 3.54 -12.22 -24.46
C TYR A 159 4.31 -11.29 -25.40
N ASN A 160 5.01 -10.26 -24.92
CA ASN A 160 5.79 -9.39 -25.82
C ASN A 160 6.98 -10.08 -26.51
N GLU A 161 7.46 -11.23 -26.03
CA GLU A 161 8.60 -11.95 -26.61
C GLU A 161 8.20 -12.99 -27.67
N MET A 162 6.92 -13.39 -27.70
CA MET A 162 6.45 -14.47 -28.56
C MET A 162 5.92 -13.97 -29.91
N ARG A 163 5.88 -14.88 -30.89
CA ARG A 163 5.51 -14.56 -32.28
C ARG A 163 4.00 -14.49 -32.48
N THR A 164 3.57 -13.68 -33.42
CA THR A 164 2.17 -13.64 -33.87
C THR A 164 2.05 -14.48 -35.14
N TYR A 165 1.00 -15.29 -35.23
CA TYR A 165 0.72 -16.15 -36.37
C TYR A 165 -0.60 -15.76 -37.02
N THR A 166 -0.64 -15.81 -38.35
CA THR A 166 -1.84 -15.51 -39.14
C THR A 166 -2.17 -16.65 -40.08
N ASN A 167 -3.44 -16.74 -40.48
CA ASN A 167 -3.97 -17.78 -41.36
C ASN A 167 -3.77 -19.21 -40.81
N VAL A 168 -3.92 -19.37 -39.49
CA VAL A 168 -3.88 -20.68 -38.85
C VAL A 168 -5.26 -21.33 -38.94
N ALA A 169 -5.35 -22.55 -39.44
CA ALA A 169 -6.62 -23.29 -39.47
C ALA A 169 -6.79 -24.08 -38.15
N ALA A 170 -8.01 -24.16 -37.61
CA ALA A 170 -8.24 -24.94 -36.39
C ALA A 170 -7.97 -26.46 -36.57
N ALA A 171 -7.99 -26.94 -37.81
CA ALA A 171 -7.60 -28.31 -38.17
C ALA A 171 -6.09 -28.58 -38.07
N GLN A 172 -5.24 -27.54 -38.02
CA GLN A 172 -3.79 -27.72 -37.87
C GLN A 172 -3.45 -28.13 -36.43
N ASP A 173 -2.34 -28.85 -36.27
CA ASP A 173 -1.88 -29.25 -34.94
C ASP A 173 -1.36 -28.03 -34.16
N GLY A 174 -1.85 -27.85 -32.94
CA GLY A 174 -1.44 -26.78 -32.05
C GLY A 174 0.05 -26.84 -31.69
N SER A 175 0.69 -28.00 -31.83
CA SER A 175 2.12 -28.16 -31.55
C SER A 175 3.03 -27.35 -32.47
N ALA A 176 2.58 -27.04 -33.69
CA ALA A 176 3.32 -26.24 -34.66
C ALA A 176 3.47 -24.76 -34.26
N PHE A 177 2.61 -24.26 -33.36
CA PHE A 177 2.52 -22.85 -32.99
C PHE A 177 2.82 -22.59 -31.51
N LYS A 178 3.61 -23.46 -30.87
CA LYS A 178 3.94 -23.36 -29.43
C LYS A 178 4.78 -22.13 -29.06
N ASP A 179 5.50 -21.53 -30.01
CA ASP A 179 6.27 -20.30 -29.82
C ASP A 179 5.44 -19.01 -30.07
N GLY A 180 4.15 -19.19 -30.38
CA GLY A 180 3.21 -18.11 -30.65
C GLY A 180 2.53 -17.56 -29.40
N ASN A 181 2.14 -16.28 -29.43
CA ASN A 181 1.23 -15.68 -28.44
C ASN A 181 -0.17 -15.43 -28.99
N MET A 182 -0.28 -15.00 -30.23
CA MET A 182 -1.51 -14.54 -30.85
C MET A 182 -1.69 -15.29 -32.15
N ILE A 183 -2.90 -15.77 -32.36
CA ILE A 183 -3.28 -16.49 -33.55
C ILE A 183 -4.42 -15.72 -34.20
N LEU A 184 -4.28 -15.43 -35.48
CA LEU A 184 -5.39 -15.06 -36.34
C LEU A 184 -5.78 -16.29 -37.17
N PHE A 185 -6.97 -16.80 -36.90
CA PHE A 185 -7.50 -17.99 -37.55
C PHE A 185 -7.98 -17.70 -38.99
N THR A 186 -8.06 -18.75 -39.80
CA THR A 186 -8.65 -18.70 -41.15
C THR A 186 -10.14 -18.37 -41.10
N GLN A 187 -10.72 -18.06 -42.27
CA GLN A 187 -12.13 -17.67 -42.35
C GLN A 187 -13.12 -18.79 -42.00
N ASP A 188 -12.67 -20.03 -42.19
CA ASP A 188 -13.44 -21.25 -42.00
C ASP A 188 -13.45 -21.73 -40.55
N THR A 189 -12.55 -21.18 -39.73
CA THR A 189 -12.46 -21.47 -38.31
C THR A 189 -13.51 -20.67 -37.53
N LYS A 190 -14.26 -21.36 -36.69
CA LYS A 190 -15.30 -20.78 -35.84
C LYS A 190 -15.24 -21.38 -34.44
N LEU A 191 -15.63 -20.58 -33.46
CA LEU A 191 -15.93 -21.07 -32.13
C LEU A 191 -17.25 -21.87 -32.18
N ASP A 192 -17.32 -22.99 -31.46
CA ASP A 192 -18.57 -23.74 -31.26
C ASP A 192 -19.05 -23.61 -29.79
N PRO A 193 -19.88 -22.59 -29.48
CA PRO A 193 -20.47 -22.42 -28.15
C PRO A 193 -21.43 -23.53 -27.74
N GLN A 194 -22.03 -24.26 -28.69
CA GLN A 194 -23.03 -25.29 -28.38
C GLN A 194 -22.38 -26.52 -27.74
N ARG A 195 -21.11 -26.78 -28.06
CA ARG A 195 -20.31 -27.85 -27.45
C ARG A 195 -19.47 -27.37 -26.27
N SER A 196 -19.81 -26.22 -25.67
CA SER A 196 -19.13 -25.71 -24.49
C SER A 196 -19.59 -26.38 -23.20
N VAL A 197 -18.70 -26.37 -22.20
CA VAL A 197 -18.95 -26.87 -20.85
C VAL A 197 -18.31 -25.97 -19.80
N GLY A 198 -19.02 -25.79 -18.68
CA GLY A 198 -18.52 -25.16 -17.48
C GLY A 198 -18.18 -26.17 -16.38
N PHE A 199 -16.90 -26.27 -16.00
CA PHE A 199 -16.45 -27.06 -14.86
C PHE A 199 -16.38 -26.19 -13.61
N LYS A 200 -17.24 -26.48 -12.63
CA LYS A 200 -17.26 -25.74 -11.36
C LYS A 200 -16.28 -26.35 -10.36
N SER A 201 -15.29 -25.59 -9.94
CA SER A 201 -14.34 -26.04 -8.92
C SER A 201 -14.99 -26.04 -7.53
N LYS A 202 -14.86 -27.17 -6.83
CA LYS A 202 -15.41 -27.35 -5.47
C LYS A 202 -14.80 -26.38 -4.45
N TRP A 203 -13.55 -25.98 -4.64
CA TRP A 203 -12.80 -25.20 -3.65
C TRP A 203 -12.93 -23.70 -3.84
N THR A 204 -12.87 -23.22 -5.09
CA THR A 204 -12.98 -21.79 -5.40
C THR A 204 -14.43 -21.36 -5.64
N GLY A 205 -15.31 -22.29 -6.03
CA GLY A 205 -16.69 -21.98 -6.42
C GLY A 205 -16.81 -21.36 -7.81
N GLU A 206 -15.68 -21.03 -8.45
CA GLU A 206 -15.59 -20.48 -9.81
C GLU A 206 -15.88 -21.57 -10.86
N SER A 207 -16.48 -21.15 -11.97
CA SER A 207 -16.77 -21.99 -13.13
C SER A 207 -15.72 -21.76 -14.22
N TYR A 208 -14.97 -22.80 -14.54
CA TYR A 208 -13.96 -22.80 -15.60
C TYR A 208 -14.57 -23.31 -16.90
N CYS A 209 -14.59 -22.46 -17.90
CA CYS A 209 -15.26 -22.66 -19.16
C CYS A 209 -14.29 -23.17 -20.22
N ALA A 210 -14.73 -24.12 -21.02
CA ALA A 210 -14.03 -24.57 -22.23
C ALA A 210 -15.02 -24.74 -23.38
N ALA A 211 -14.67 -24.21 -24.55
CA ALA A 211 -15.41 -24.34 -25.79
C ALA A 211 -14.45 -24.73 -26.93
N PRO A 212 -14.82 -25.71 -27.77
CA PRO A 212 -13.98 -26.13 -28.88
C PRO A 212 -13.97 -25.08 -30.00
N ILE A 213 -12.81 -24.92 -30.64
CA ILE A 213 -12.68 -24.14 -31.87
C ILE A 213 -12.53 -25.14 -33.01
N VAL A 214 -13.42 -25.05 -33.99
CA VAL A 214 -13.54 -26.03 -35.08
C VAL A 214 -13.44 -25.34 -36.43
N ASP A 215 -13.01 -26.09 -37.43
CA ASP A 215 -13.00 -25.67 -38.83
C ASP A 215 -14.08 -26.45 -39.60
N SER A 216 -14.64 -25.83 -40.64
CA SER A 216 -15.57 -26.50 -41.58
C SER A 216 -15.00 -27.78 -42.22
N THR A 217 -13.68 -27.87 -42.31
CA THR A 217 -12.95 -29.02 -42.88
C THR A 217 -12.78 -30.18 -41.89
N MET A 218 -13.07 -29.98 -40.60
CA MET A 218 -12.91 -31.01 -39.58
C MET A 218 -14.08 -32.00 -39.60
N SER A 219 -13.76 -33.30 -39.58
CA SER A 219 -14.78 -34.33 -39.38
C SER A 219 -15.24 -34.37 -37.92
N ASN A 220 -16.44 -34.90 -37.65
CA ASN A 220 -17.02 -34.97 -36.30
C ASN A 220 -16.17 -35.75 -35.27
N GLY A 221 -15.19 -36.55 -35.71
CA GLY A 221 -14.27 -37.30 -34.85
C GLY A 221 -12.81 -36.83 -34.93
N ALA A 222 -12.54 -35.70 -35.58
CA ALA A 222 -11.19 -35.14 -35.66
C ALA A 222 -10.74 -34.61 -34.29
N ASP A 223 -9.43 -34.72 -34.04
CA ASP A 223 -8.83 -34.21 -32.81
C ASP A 223 -8.88 -32.66 -32.80
N ILE A 224 -9.36 -32.09 -31.71
CA ILE A 224 -9.53 -30.65 -31.53
C ILE A 224 -8.26 -30.09 -30.88
N SER A 225 -7.50 -29.32 -31.67
CA SER A 225 -6.24 -28.71 -31.25
C SER A 225 -6.43 -27.45 -30.40
N TYR A 226 -7.49 -26.67 -30.65
CA TYR A 226 -7.67 -25.34 -30.05
C TYR A 226 -8.95 -25.25 -29.22
N TRP A 227 -8.82 -24.65 -28.04
CA TRP A 227 -9.90 -24.53 -27.07
C TRP A 227 -9.99 -23.11 -26.56
N ALA A 228 -11.14 -22.47 -26.74
CA ALA A 228 -11.45 -21.20 -26.11
C ALA A 228 -11.79 -21.43 -24.64
N ILE A 229 -11.22 -20.61 -23.75
CA ILE A 229 -11.41 -20.75 -22.30
C ILE A 229 -11.78 -19.42 -21.65
N GLY A 230 -12.38 -19.50 -20.47
CA GLY A 230 -12.66 -18.33 -19.63
C GLY A 230 -13.16 -18.72 -18.24
N THR A 231 -13.29 -17.76 -17.34
CA THR A 231 -13.78 -17.98 -15.96
C THR A 231 -15.11 -17.26 -15.76
N ASP A 232 -16.08 -17.94 -15.18
CA ASP A 232 -17.40 -17.41 -14.79
C ASP A 232 -18.19 -16.75 -15.93
N CYS A 233 -18.03 -17.25 -17.16
CA CYS A 233 -18.65 -16.72 -18.38
C CYS A 233 -19.28 -17.82 -19.26
N CYS A 234 -19.74 -18.90 -18.62
CA CYS A 234 -20.43 -20.00 -19.26
C CYS A 234 -21.48 -20.61 -18.33
N GLY A 235 -22.50 -21.22 -18.93
CA GLY A 235 -23.43 -22.09 -18.23
C GLY A 235 -22.83 -23.49 -18.00
N PRO A 236 -23.58 -24.40 -17.35
CA PRO A 236 -23.13 -25.78 -17.17
C PRO A 236 -22.79 -26.48 -18.50
N ARG A 237 -23.57 -26.21 -19.57
CA ARG A 237 -23.41 -26.76 -20.92
C ARG A 237 -24.00 -25.81 -21.96
N ALA A 238 -23.43 -25.85 -23.18
CA ALA A 238 -23.98 -25.24 -24.39
C ALA A 238 -24.21 -23.71 -24.30
N GLU A 239 -23.49 -23.04 -23.41
CA GLU A 239 -23.58 -21.61 -23.18
C GLU A 239 -22.17 -21.07 -22.92
N PHE A 240 -21.64 -20.28 -23.86
CA PHE A 240 -20.31 -19.69 -23.75
C PHE A 240 -20.36 -18.24 -24.25
N HIS A 241 -20.03 -17.31 -23.36
CA HIS A 241 -20.07 -15.86 -23.61
C HIS A 241 -18.82 -15.16 -23.06
N CYS A 242 -17.70 -15.88 -23.00
CA CYS A 242 -16.41 -15.33 -22.58
C CYS A 242 -15.81 -14.42 -23.65
N ASP A 243 -15.21 -13.30 -23.23
CA ASP A 243 -14.54 -12.33 -24.10
C ASP A 243 -15.43 -11.90 -25.30
N ASP A 244 -14.96 -12.07 -26.54
CA ASP A 244 -15.69 -11.64 -27.75
C ASP A 244 -16.39 -12.83 -28.45
N ALA A 245 -16.75 -13.87 -27.71
CA ALA A 245 -17.40 -15.07 -28.24
C ALA A 245 -18.75 -14.83 -28.91
N GLY A 246 -19.46 -13.76 -28.53
CA GLY A 246 -20.73 -13.37 -29.16
C GLY A 246 -20.58 -12.70 -30.53
N ASP A 247 -19.38 -12.23 -30.87
CA ASP A 247 -19.10 -11.60 -32.17
C ASP A 247 -18.66 -12.67 -33.17
N TRP A 248 -19.51 -12.93 -34.18
CA TRP A 248 -19.27 -13.89 -35.26
C TRP A 248 -18.12 -13.50 -36.20
N SER A 249 -17.68 -12.24 -36.14
CA SER A 249 -16.52 -11.74 -36.90
C SER A 249 -15.18 -11.98 -36.19
N THR A 250 -15.21 -12.34 -34.90
CA THR A 250 -14.00 -12.64 -34.13
C THR A 250 -13.33 -13.91 -34.65
N ARG A 251 -12.04 -13.79 -35.00
CA ARG A 251 -11.18 -14.91 -35.45
C ARG A 251 -9.78 -14.84 -34.86
N SER A 252 -9.53 -13.86 -34.01
CA SER A 252 -8.28 -13.69 -33.30
C SER A 252 -8.37 -14.37 -31.94
N ALA A 253 -7.22 -14.81 -31.45
CA ALA A 253 -7.13 -15.37 -30.13
C ALA A 253 -5.76 -15.13 -29.52
N LEU A 254 -5.73 -15.04 -28.19
CA LEU A 254 -4.51 -14.95 -27.39
C LEU A 254 -4.28 -16.29 -26.69
N ILE A 255 -3.16 -16.95 -26.96
CA ILE A 255 -2.81 -18.24 -26.37
C ILE A 255 -2.65 -18.09 -24.86
N VAL A 256 -3.24 -19.01 -24.09
CA VAL A 256 -3.05 -19.07 -22.64
C VAL A 256 -1.75 -19.81 -22.34
N LEU A 257 -0.84 -19.11 -21.70
CA LEU A 257 0.47 -19.66 -21.35
C LEU A 257 0.37 -20.57 -20.14
N GLU A 258 1.10 -21.69 -20.17
CA GLU A 258 1.20 -22.52 -19.00
C GLU A 258 2.04 -21.79 -17.93
N PRO A 259 1.55 -21.68 -16.68
CA PRO A 259 2.22 -20.97 -15.58
C PRO A 259 3.70 -21.30 -15.40
N GLN A 260 4.07 -22.55 -15.68
CA GLN A 260 5.43 -23.06 -15.52
C GLN A 260 6.40 -22.64 -16.62
N ASP A 261 5.90 -22.22 -17.78
CA ASP A 261 6.71 -21.79 -18.95
C ASP A 261 6.95 -20.28 -18.96
N VAL A 262 6.15 -19.53 -18.18
CA VAL A 262 6.28 -18.07 -18.04
C VAL A 262 7.38 -17.71 -17.03
N VAL A 263 7.67 -18.59 -16.07
CA VAL A 263 8.61 -18.32 -14.98
C VAL A 263 9.90 -19.12 -15.10
N ARG A 264 10.97 -18.57 -14.51
CA ARG A 264 12.25 -19.27 -14.38
C ARG A 264 12.05 -20.58 -13.59
N PRO A 265 12.80 -21.67 -13.87
CA PRO A 265 12.64 -22.95 -13.18
C PRO A 265 12.68 -22.85 -11.65
N ALA A 266 13.53 -21.99 -11.09
CA ALA A 266 13.63 -21.75 -9.65
C ALA A 266 12.39 -21.09 -9.01
N MET A 267 11.54 -20.45 -9.81
CA MET A 267 10.36 -19.70 -9.36
C MET A 267 9.02 -20.38 -9.70
N LYS A 268 9.04 -21.65 -10.15
CA LYS A 268 7.81 -22.42 -10.43
C LYS A 268 6.85 -22.49 -9.23
N TRP A 269 7.39 -22.44 -8.02
CA TRP A 269 6.58 -22.43 -6.79
C TRP A 269 5.70 -21.18 -6.67
N ALA A 270 6.12 -20.04 -7.22
CA ALA A 270 5.43 -18.76 -7.12
C ALA A 270 4.12 -18.71 -7.92
N VAL A 271 3.94 -19.65 -8.86
CA VAL A 271 2.75 -19.74 -9.72
C VAL A 271 1.92 -21.00 -9.43
N ARG A 272 2.21 -21.70 -8.32
CA ARG A 272 1.36 -22.80 -7.85
C ARG A 272 -0.03 -22.26 -7.51
N GLY A 273 -1.07 -22.91 -8.02
CA GLY A 273 -2.46 -22.49 -7.84
C GLY A 273 -3.02 -21.60 -8.95
N ALA A 274 -2.32 -21.45 -10.08
CA ALA A 274 -2.91 -20.86 -11.27
C ALA A 274 -4.07 -21.71 -11.82
N SER A 275 -5.03 -21.07 -12.50
CA SER A 275 -6.27 -21.69 -12.99
C SER A 275 -6.08 -22.68 -14.15
N TYR A 276 -4.89 -22.70 -14.76
CA TYR A 276 -4.59 -23.49 -15.96
C TYR A 276 -4.97 -25.00 -15.86
N PRO A 277 -4.68 -25.72 -14.75
CA PRO A 277 -5.09 -27.12 -14.61
C PRO A 277 -6.61 -27.31 -14.58
N HIS A 278 -7.37 -26.33 -14.09
CA HIS A 278 -8.83 -26.43 -14.03
C HIS A 278 -9.46 -26.36 -15.43
N TYR A 279 -8.86 -25.63 -16.37
CA TYR A 279 -9.30 -25.65 -17.77
C TYR A 279 -9.07 -27.02 -18.44
N LYS A 280 -8.00 -27.73 -18.06
CA LYS A 280 -7.77 -29.10 -18.55
C LYS A 280 -8.86 -30.05 -18.06
N GLU A 281 -9.34 -29.90 -16.83
CA GLU A 281 -10.48 -30.67 -16.33
C GLU A 281 -11.80 -30.30 -17.04
N ALA A 282 -11.99 -29.01 -17.39
CA ALA A 282 -13.13 -28.59 -18.20
C ALA A 282 -13.13 -29.23 -19.59
N ILE A 283 -11.97 -29.35 -20.24
CA ILE A 283 -11.84 -30.03 -21.53
C ILE A 283 -12.17 -31.52 -21.40
N LYS A 284 -11.64 -32.22 -20.38
CA LYS A 284 -11.97 -33.63 -20.16
C LYS A 284 -13.46 -33.85 -19.95
N LEU A 285 -14.12 -32.94 -19.23
CA LEU A 285 -15.57 -32.99 -19.03
C LEU A 285 -16.32 -32.76 -20.35
N GLN A 286 -15.81 -31.87 -21.20
CA GLN A 286 -16.35 -31.62 -22.54
C GLN A 286 -16.22 -32.85 -23.44
N GLU A 287 -15.03 -33.47 -23.49
CA GLU A 287 -14.77 -34.72 -24.23
C GLU A 287 -15.75 -35.83 -23.82
N ALA A 288 -15.94 -36.00 -22.52
CA ALA A 288 -16.86 -37.01 -21.97
C ALA A 288 -18.34 -36.70 -22.27
N THR A 289 -18.71 -35.42 -22.42
CA THR A 289 -20.10 -35.01 -22.64
C THR A 289 -20.51 -35.08 -24.10
N TYR A 290 -19.62 -34.67 -25.02
CA TYR A 290 -19.92 -34.54 -26.45
C TYR A 290 -19.20 -35.56 -27.34
N TYR A 291 -18.49 -36.53 -26.75
CA TYR A 291 -17.73 -37.56 -27.46
C TYR A 291 -16.68 -37.00 -28.45
N THR A 292 -16.19 -35.80 -28.17
CA THR A 292 -15.09 -35.15 -28.87
C THR A 292 -13.74 -35.65 -28.35
N LYS A 293 -12.68 -35.47 -29.14
CA LYS A 293 -11.31 -35.80 -28.76
C LYS A 293 -10.47 -34.54 -28.79
N ALA A 294 -9.78 -34.22 -27.70
CA ALA A 294 -8.77 -33.19 -27.67
C ALA A 294 -7.45 -33.77 -28.21
N ALA A 295 -6.73 -32.96 -28.99
CA ALA A 295 -5.40 -33.33 -29.44
C ALA A 295 -4.46 -33.52 -28.24
N ARG A 296 -3.41 -34.35 -28.41
CA ARG A 296 -2.40 -34.62 -27.36
C ARG A 296 -1.77 -33.33 -26.80
N HIS A 297 -1.66 -32.29 -27.62
CA HIS A 297 -1.17 -30.97 -27.26
C HIS A 297 -2.23 -29.91 -27.55
N ALA A 298 -3.35 -29.98 -26.82
CA ALA A 298 -4.39 -28.96 -26.87
C ALA A 298 -3.86 -27.57 -26.45
N THR A 299 -4.03 -26.58 -27.32
CA THR A 299 -3.69 -25.18 -27.08
C THR A 299 -4.93 -24.44 -26.56
N LEU A 300 -4.81 -23.89 -25.36
CA LEU A 300 -5.84 -23.05 -24.77
C LEU A 300 -5.69 -21.62 -25.27
N VAL A 301 -6.80 -20.95 -25.57
CA VAL A 301 -6.80 -19.57 -26.06
C VAL A 301 -7.91 -18.74 -25.41
N TYR A 302 -7.68 -17.45 -25.24
CA TYR A 302 -8.72 -16.45 -25.02
C TYR A 302 -9.25 -16.03 -26.40
N TRP A 303 -10.56 -16.19 -26.62
CA TRP A 303 -11.19 -15.86 -27.90
C TRP A 303 -11.58 -14.39 -27.94
N THR A 304 -10.74 -13.55 -28.56
CA THR A 304 -10.90 -12.09 -28.50
C THR A 304 -10.57 -11.44 -29.83
N ARG A 305 -11.37 -10.42 -30.19
CA ARG A 305 -11.19 -9.63 -31.41
C ARG A 305 -9.87 -8.87 -31.40
N ASP A 306 -9.48 -8.34 -30.25
CA ASP A 306 -8.22 -7.62 -30.10
C ASP A 306 -7.29 -8.30 -29.08
N PRO A 307 -6.40 -9.19 -29.54
CA PRO A 307 -5.47 -9.89 -28.66
C PRO A 307 -4.39 -8.94 -28.10
N ILE A 308 -4.17 -7.77 -28.72
CA ILE A 308 -3.25 -6.75 -28.22
C ILE A 308 -3.87 -6.08 -26.99
N ALA A 309 -5.14 -5.68 -27.06
CA ALA A 309 -5.86 -5.13 -25.92
C ALA A 309 -5.92 -6.14 -24.76
N LYS A 310 -6.17 -7.43 -25.04
CA LYS A 310 -6.19 -8.50 -24.03
C LYS A 310 -4.82 -8.69 -23.37
N LYS A 311 -3.74 -8.63 -24.16
CA LYS A 311 -2.36 -8.64 -23.63
C LYS A 311 -2.11 -7.43 -22.73
N ASP A 312 -2.47 -6.23 -23.18
CA ASP A 312 -2.26 -4.98 -22.44
C ASP A 312 -3.10 -4.90 -21.16
N GLU A 313 -4.21 -5.65 -21.10
CA GLU A 313 -5.02 -5.84 -19.89
C GLU A 313 -4.18 -6.37 -18.72
N PHE A 314 -3.23 -7.30 -18.95
CA PHE A 314 -2.34 -7.82 -17.91
C PHE A 314 -1.47 -6.71 -17.30
N TYR A 315 -0.91 -5.83 -18.15
CA TYR A 315 -0.11 -4.70 -17.69
C TYR A 315 -0.97 -3.66 -16.97
N ASN A 316 -2.13 -3.32 -17.53
CA ASN A 316 -3.04 -2.33 -16.96
C ASN A 316 -3.60 -2.79 -15.61
N LYS A 317 -3.95 -4.07 -15.45
CA LYS A 317 -4.36 -4.65 -14.16
C LYS A 317 -3.24 -4.53 -13.13
N ALA A 318 -2.01 -4.91 -13.48
CA ALA A 318 -0.86 -4.78 -12.58
C ALA A 318 -0.62 -3.33 -12.14
N LYS A 319 -0.66 -2.40 -13.11
CA LYS A 319 -0.51 -0.96 -12.88
C LYS A 319 -1.62 -0.41 -11.96
N ASN A 320 -2.88 -0.72 -12.24
CA ASN A 320 -4.01 -0.21 -11.47
C ASN A 320 -3.99 -0.71 -10.03
N ILE A 321 -3.72 -2.00 -9.82
CA ILE A 321 -3.57 -2.58 -8.47
C ILE A 321 -2.37 -1.95 -7.75
N CYS A 322 -1.24 -1.75 -8.45
CA CYS A 322 -0.06 -1.09 -7.90
C CYS A 322 -0.37 0.34 -7.43
N VAL A 323 -1.05 1.13 -8.26
CA VAL A 323 -1.44 2.51 -7.92
C VAL A 323 -2.38 2.52 -6.72
N TRP A 324 -3.40 1.66 -6.71
CA TRP A 324 -4.35 1.59 -5.60
C TRP A 324 -3.69 1.19 -4.28
N LEU A 325 -2.86 0.15 -4.28
CA LEU A 325 -2.10 -0.27 -3.10
C LEU A 325 -1.10 0.80 -2.63
N SER A 326 -0.48 1.51 -3.57
CA SER A 326 0.46 2.61 -3.25
C SER A 326 -0.26 3.80 -2.60
N VAL A 327 -1.46 4.15 -3.07
CA VAL A 327 -2.29 5.19 -2.44
C VAL A 327 -2.66 4.80 -1.02
N VAL A 328 -3.14 3.57 -0.81
CA VAL A 328 -3.48 3.06 0.53
C VAL A 328 -2.26 3.11 1.45
N TYR A 329 -1.10 2.63 0.98
CA TYR A 329 0.14 2.65 1.75
C TYR A 329 0.59 4.07 2.13
N VAL A 330 0.54 5.03 1.20
CA VAL A 330 0.88 6.43 1.45
C VAL A 330 -0.05 7.05 2.49
N VAL A 331 -1.37 6.82 2.38
CA VAL A 331 -2.34 7.34 3.36
C VAL A 331 -2.07 6.80 4.76
N LEU A 332 -1.79 5.50 4.88
CA LEU A 332 -1.45 4.87 6.15
C LEU A 332 -0.17 5.45 6.77
N ILE A 333 0.88 5.64 5.97
CA ILE A 333 2.15 6.20 6.44
C ILE A 333 2.02 7.68 6.81
N VAL A 334 1.35 8.49 6.01
CA VAL A 334 1.13 9.91 6.32
C VAL A 334 0.30 10.06 7.59
N GLY A 335 -0.77 9.28 7.74
CA GLY A 335 -1.59 9.27 8.96
C GLY A 335 -0.80 8.87 10.20
N PHE A 336 -0.01 7.80 10.11
CA PHE A 336 0.83 7.31 11.21
C PHE A 336 1.91 8.32 11.61
N THR A 337 2.65 8.86 10.64
CA THR A 337 3.72 9.84 10.90
C THR A 337 3.18 11.16 11.41
N TYR A 338 2.01 11.62 10.93
CA TYR A 338 1.32 12.78 11.47
C TYR A 338 0.92 12.57 12.93
N TRP A 339 0.37 11.39 13.26
CA TRP A 339 0.02 11.05 14.64
C TRP A 339 1.23 11.05 15.58
N VAL A 340 2.36 10.49 15.13
CA VAL A 340 3.63 10.52 15.88
C VAL A 340 4.13 11.95 16.04
N ALA A 341 4.18 12.73 14.95
CA ALA A 341 4.62 14.12 14.98
C ALA A 341 3.77 14.97 15.95
N TRP A 342 2.45 14.77 15.93
CA TRP A 342 1.52 15.46 16.83
C TRP A 342 1.77 15.15 18.31
N ARG A 343 2.14 13.90 18.63
CA ARG A 343 2.49 13.51 20.02
C ARG A 343 3.85 14.02 20.47
N LEU A 344 4.79 14.21 19.55
CA LEU A 344 6.15 14.67 19.86
C LEU A 344 6.25 16.18 20.05
N ILE A 345 5.30 16.97 19.54
CA ILE A 345 5.30 18.42 19.75
C ILE A 345 5.00 18.71 21.23
N PRO A 346 5.93 19.35 21.96
CA PRO A 346 5.68 19.73 23.34
C PRO A 346 4.56 20.77 23.36
N LYS A 347 3.35 20.36 23.77
CA LYS A 347 2.28 21.31 24.08
C LYS A 347 2.79 22.20 25.20
N GLN A 348 2.88 23.51 24.97
CA GLN A 348 3.22 24.44 26.05
C GLN A 348 2.27 24.19 27.22
N ARG A 349 2.80 23.69 28.34
CA ARG A 349 2.06 23.56 29.59
C ARG A 349 1.62 24.97 29.98
N ARG A 350 0.31 25.17 30.21
CA ARG A 350 -0.19 26.41 30.81
C ARG A 350 0.30 26.47 32.26
N GLU A 351 1.53 26.91 32.48
CA GLU A 351 2.02 27.27 33.81
C GLU A 351 1.45 28.65 34.15
N GLY A 352 0.22 28.63 34.64
CA GLY A 352 -0.51 29.81 35.09
C GLY A 352 -1.38 29.46 36.28
N VAL A 353 -0.80 28.85 37.33
CA VAL A 353 -1.45 28.88 38.64
C VAL A 353 -1.12 30.23 39.26
N ILE A 354 -2.07 31.15 39.08
CA ILE A 354 -2.20 32.35 39.89
C ILE A 354 -2.31 31.86 41.34
N ARG A 355 -1.27 32.07 42.16
CA ARG A 355 -1.43 31.97 43.62
C ARG A 355 -2.30 33.15 44.03
N THR A 356 -3.60 32.91 44.16
CA THR A 356 -4.49 33.75 44.97
C THR A 356 -4.13 33.49 46.43
N THR A 357 -3.30 34.35 47.00
CA THR A 357 -3.20 34.56 48.44
C THR A 357 -4.37 35.38 48.92
#